data_AF-A0AAV8WL69-F1
#
_entry.id   AF-A0AAV8WL69-F1
#
_cell.length_a   1.000
_cell.length_b   1.000
_cell.length_c   1.000
_cell.angle_alpha   90.00
_cell.angle_beta   90.00
_cell.angle_gamma   90.00
#
_symmetry.space_group_name_H-M   'P 1'
#
loop_
_entity.id
_entity.type
_entity.pdbx_description
1 polymer ?
#
loop_
_entity_poly.entity_id
_entity_poly.type
_entity_poly.pdbx_seq_one_letter_code
_entity_poly.pdbx_strand_id
1 'polypeptide(L)'
;MKIGLCAYSGYKIYPGHGKTMVKVDGKSFTFLNSKCERAHLMKRNPRKVTWTVLYRRKHKKGQEEEATKKRTRRTQKFQRAIVGASLNDILAKRNQRPEVRKAQREQAIR
;
A
#
# COMPACT_ATOMS: atom_id res chain seq x y z
N MET A 1 -2.45 -27.29 -3.91
CA MET A 1 -1.04 -27.33 -3.44
C MET A 1 -0.42 -25.94 -3.60
N LYS A 2 0.28 -25.41 -2.59
CA LYS A 2 0.79 -24.01 -2.61
C LYS A 2 2.14 -23.94 -3.31
N ILE A 3 2.28 -23.02 -4.27
CA ILE A 3 3.57 -22.72 -4.91
C ILE A 3 4.37 -21.80 -3.98
N GLY A 4 5.58 -22.24 -3.62
CA GLY A 4 6.51 -21.47 -2.80
C GLY A 4 7.34 -20.49 -3.63
N LEU A 5 8.08 -19.62 -2.95
CA LEU A 5 9.14 -18.82 -3.57
C LEU A 5 10.49 -19.19 -2.97
N CYS A 6 11.52 -19.19 -3.80
CA CYS A 6 12.90 -19.36 -3.34
C CYS A 6 13.37 -18.10 -2.61
N ALA A 7 13.85 -18.27 -1.39
CA ALA A 7 14.34 -17.17 -0.56
C ALA A 7 15.59 -16.48 -1.13
N TYR A 8 16.39 -17.20 -1.94
CA TYR A 8 17.59 -16.65 -2.57
C TYR A 8 17.31 -16.02 -3.93
N SER A 9 16.70 -16.79 -4.85
CA SER A 9 16.55 -16.38 -6.25
C SER A 9 15.25 -15.65 -6.54
N GLY A 10 14.20 -15.86 -5.74
CA GLY A 10 12.85 -15.33 -5.98
C GLY A 10 12.03 -16.11 -7.00
N TYR A 11 12.54 -17.24 -7.53
CA TYR A 11 11.78 -18.10 -8.45
C TYR A 11 10.73 -18.95 -7.73
N LYS A 12 9.67 -19.31 -8.47
CA LYS A 12 8.62 -20.22 -8.00
C LYS A 12 9.17 -21.61 -7.73
N ILE A 13 8.77 -22.20 -6.62
CA ILE A 13 9.07 -23.59 -6.24
C ILE A 13 7.77 -24.38 -6.36
N TYR A 14 7.75 -25.28 -7.33
CA TYR A 14 6.65 -26.22 -7.50
C TYR A 14 6.77 -27.37 -6.50
N PRO A 15 5.65 -28.06 -6.21
CA PRO A 15 5.67 -29.19 -5.31
C PRO A 15 6.66 -30.28 -5.73
N GLY A 16 7.33 -30.91 -4.76
CA GLY A 16 8.35 -31.93 -5.03
C GLY A 16 9.72 -31.39 -5.44
N HIS A 17 9.91 -30.07 -5.46
CA HIS A 17 11.19 -29.45 -5.81
C HIS A 17 11.85 -28.71 -4.65
N GLY A 18 13.18 -28.69 -4.68
CA GLY A 18 13.98 -27.90 -3.76
C GLY A 18 14.03 -28.48 -2.35
N LYS A 19 14.34 -27.62 -1.39
CA LYS A 19 14.37 -28.00 0.04
C LYS A 19 14.20 -26.79 0.94
N THR A 20 13.80 -27.04 2.17
CA THR A 20 13.63 -26.03 3.21
C THR A 20 14.70 -26.20 4.27
N MET A 21 15.47 -25.15 4.52
CA MET A 21 16.45 -25.08 5.59
C MET A 21 15.89 -24.22 6.72
N VAL A 22 15.85 -24.75 7.94
CA VAL A 22 15.46 -23.99 9.13
C VAL A 22 16.71 -23.69 9.94
N LYS A 23 16.94 -22.42 10.27
CA LYS A 23 18.06 -22.00 11.12
C LYS A 23 17.72 -22.14 12.60
N VAL A 24 18.75 -22.09 13.44
CA VAL A 24 18.62 -22.15 14.91
C VAL A 24 17.76 -21.01 15.48
N ASP A 25 17.73 -19.85 14.80
CA ASP A 25 16.89 -18.70 15.16
C ASP A 25 15.41 -18.86 14.73
N GLY A 26 15.02 -20.05 14.24
CA GLY A 26 13.67 -20.35 13.76
C GLY A 26 13.37 -19.83 12.35
N LYS A 27 14.30 -19.12 11.69
CA LYS A 27 14.06 -18.61 10.34
C LYS A 27 14.14 -19.73 9.31
N SER A 28 13.05 -19.92 8.57
CA SER A 28 12.97 -20.87 7.46
C SER A 28 13.34 -20.24 6.12
N PHE A 29 14.20 -20.91 5.36
CA PHE A 29 14.59 -20.54 4.00
C PHE A 29 14.25 -21.68 3.04
N THR A 30 13.37 -21.42 2.08
CA THR A 30 13.04 -22.34 1.00
C THR A 30 13.96 -22.09 -0.19
N PHE A 31 14.62 -23.12 -0.70
CA PHE A 31 15.53 -23.04 -1.85
C PHE A 31 15.01 -23.88 -3.00
N LEU A 32 15.05 -23.34 -4.22
CA LEU A 32 14.63 -24.05 -5.43
C LEU A 32 15.57 -25.21 -5.80
N ASN A 33 16.88 -25.04 -5.61
CA ASN A 33 17.91 -26.01 -5.98
C ASN A 33 19.19 -25.81 -5.17
N SER A 34 20.14 -26.74 -5.31
CA SER A 34 21.45 -26.71 -4.64
C SER A 34 22.30 -25.48 -4.97
N LYS A 35 22.14 -24.90 -6.18
CA LYS A 35 22.81 -23.64 -6.57
C LYS A 35 22.39 -22.48 -5.67
N CYS A 36 21.09 -22.34 -5.39
CA CYS A 36 20.55 -21.30 -4.52
C CYS A 36 21.02 -21.46 -3.08
N GLU A 37 20.97 -22.69 -2.58
CA GLU A 37 21.41 -23.01 -1.22
C GLU A 37 22.91 -22.77 -1.04
N ARG A 38 23.76 -23.32 -1.92
CA ARG A 38 25.22 -23.17 -1.81
C ARG A 38 25.62 -21.70 -1.83
N ALA A 39 24.98 -20.88 -2.67
CA ALA A 39 25.22 -19.45 -2.69
C ALA A 39 24.79 -18.75 -1.38
N HIS A 40 23.68 -19.19 -0.77
CA HIS A 40 23.23 -18.70 0.54
C HIS A 40 24.21 -19.09 1.66
N LEU A 41 24.68 -20.34 1.68
CA LEU A 41 25.66 -20.84 2.66
C LEU A 41 27.02 -20.14 2.52
N MET A 42 27.44 -19.84 1.29
CA MET A 42 28.60 -18.99 0.99
C MET A 42 28.37 -17.50 1.32
N LYS A 43 27.23 -17.13 1.92
CA LYS A 43 26.87 -15.76 2.32
C LYS A 43 26.91 -14.76 1.15
N ARG A 44 26.71 -15.23 -0.09
CA ARG A 44 26.65 -14.34 -1.26
C ARG A 44 25.36 -13.52 -1.21
N ASN A 45 25.46 -12.22 -1.45
CA ASN A 45 24.29 -11.35 -1.43
C ASN A 45 23.49 -11.49 -2.73
N PRO A 46 22.21 -11.92 -2.70
CA PRO A 46 21.38 -12.04 -3.91
C PRO A 46 21.32 -10.75 -4.74
N ARG A 47 21.35 -9.57 -4.10
CA ARG A 47 21.31 -8.26 -4.78
C ARG A 47 22.56 -7.95 -5.61
N LYS A 48 23.64 -8.73 -5.45
CA LYS A 48 24.85 -8.68 -6.28
C LYS A 48 24.92 -9.83 -7.30
N VAL A 49 24.00 -10.79 -7.25
CA VAL A 49 23.97 -11.95 -8.16
C VAL A 49 22.97 -11.71 -9.28
N THR A 50 23.50 -11.57 -10.50
CA THR A 50 22.82 -11.04 -11.70
C THR A 50 21.52 -11.73 -12.09
N TRP A 51 21.46 -13.06 -11.91
CA TRP A 51 20.32 -13.88 -12.33
C TRP A 51 19.17 -13.92 -11.31
N THR A 52 19.32 -13.31 -10.12
CA THR A 52 18.24 -13.31 -9.13
C THR A 52 17.19 -12.24 -9.42
N VAL A 53 15.94 -12.50 -9.01
CA VAL A 53 14.84 -11.51 -9.11
C VAL A 53 15.16 -10.26 -8.30
N LEU A 54 15.82 -10.41 -7.14
CA LEU A 54 16.25 -9.29 -6.28
C LEU A 54 17.26 -8.38 -7.00
N TYR A 55 18.24 -8.94 -7.70
CA TYR A 55 19.17 -8.16 -8.51
C TYR A 55 18.44 -7.42 -9.63
N ARG A 56 17.59 -8.12 -10.38
CA ARG A 56 16.84 -7.52 -11.49
C ARG A 56 15.96 -6.36 -11.02
N ARG A 57 15.27 -6.51 -9.87
CA ARG A 57 14.49 -5.43 -9.26
C ARG A 57 15.36 -4.23 -8.84
N LYS A 58 16.52 -4.47 -8.22
CA LYS A 58 17.45 -3.39 -7.83
C LYS A 58 17.95 -2.60 -9.05
N HIS A 59 18.20 -3.28 -10.16
CA HIS A 59 18.73 -2.68 -11.39
C HIS A 59 17.63 -2.39 -12.43
N LYS A 60 16.35 -2.36 -12.02
CA LYS A 60 15.18 -2.08 -12.88
C LYS A 60 15.13 -2.90 -14.18
N LYS A 61 15.66 -4.12 -14.18
CA LYS A 61 15.65 -4.99 -15.37
C LYS A 61 14.28 -5.65 -15.54
N GLY A 62 13.65 -5.44 -16.69
CA GLY A 62 12.38 -6.07 -17.05
C GLY A 62 11.17 -5.51 -16.28
N GLN A 63 11.24 -4.25 -15.85
CA GLN A 63 10.04 -3.50 -15.49
C GLN A 63 9.55 -2.82 -16.77
N GLU A 64 8.34 -3.13 -17.21
CA GLU A 64 7.57 -2.18 -18.01
C GLU A 64 7.17 -1.06 -17.05
N GLU A 65 7.63 0.17 -17.31
CA GLU A 65 7.41 1.32 -16.46
C GLU A 65 5.94 1.76 -16.48
N GLU A 66 5.08 1.03 -15.78
CA GLU A 66 3.86 1.59 -15.21
C GLU A 66 3.88 1.33 -13.71
N ALA A 67 4.83 1.97 -13.02
CA ALA A 67 4.63 2.26 -11.60
C ALA A 67 3.40 3.18 -11.53
N THR A 68 2.21 2.56 -11.42
CA THR A 68 0.94 3.27 -11.30
C THR A 68 1.10 4.26 -10.17
N LYS A 69 1.15 5.56 -10.51
CA LYS A 69 1.31 6.61 -9.51
C LYS A 69 0.21 6.38 -8.48
N LYS A 70 0.60 6.13 -7.22
CA LYS A 70 -0.36 6.00 -6.12
C LYS A 70 -1.07 7.34 -6.00
N ARG A 71 -2.21 7.49 -6.68
CA ARG A 71 -3.09 8.65 -6.53
C ARG A 71 -3.64 8.60 -5.13
N THR A 72 -3.24 9.55 -4.29
CA THR A 72 -3.84 9.73 -2.98
C THR A 72 -5.28 10.20 -3.19
N ARG A 73 -6.26 9.41 -2.72
CA ARG A 73 -7.66 9.85 -2.71
C ARG A 73 -7.78 11.02 -1.73
N ARG A 74 -8.28 12.17 -2.20
CA ARG A 74 -8.68 13.30 -1.34
C ARG A 74 -10.12 13.07 -0.92
N THR A 75 -10.38 12.85 0.36
CA THR A 75 -11.74 12.71 0.90
C THR A 75 -12.23 14.07 1.39
N GLN A 76 -13.33 14.56 0.82
CA GLN A 76 -14.02 15.74 1.37
C GLN A 76 -15.01 15.27 2.45
N LYS A 77 -15.01 15.91 3.62
CA LYS A 77 -15.98 15.65 4.70
C LYS A 77 -16.84 16.90 4.90
N PHE A 78 -18.15 16.71 4.97
CA PHE A 78 -19.15 17.75 5.28
C PHE A 78 -20.17 17.22 6.29
N GLN A 79 -21.08 18.06 6.77
CA GLN A 79 -20.98 18.68 8.10
C GLN A 79 -21.86 17.86 9.07
N ARG A 80 -21.46 17.80 10.34
CA ARG A 80 -22.18 17.07 11.39
C ARG A 80 -23.20 17.99 12.06
N ALA A 81 -24.33 17.42 12.51
CA ALA A 81 -25.25 18.12 13.40
C ALA A 81 -24.55 18.49 14.73
N ILE A 82 -25.06 19.52 15.40
CA ILE A 82 -24.51 20.03 16.66
C ILE A 82 -25.60 19.88 17.72
N VAL A 83 -25.25 19.57 18.97
CA VAL A 83 -26.23 19.54 20.06
C VAL A 83 -26.88 20.92 20.17
N GLY A 84 -28.21 20.98 20.13
CA GLY A 84 -28.99 22.22 20.14
C GLY A 84 -29.38 22.80 18.77
N ALA A 85 -28.89 22.24 17.66
CA ALA A 85 -29.36 22.58 16.32
C ALA A 85 -29.27 21.38 15.38
N SER A 86 -30.41 20.96 14.82
CA SER A 86 -30.40 19.87 13.85
C SER A 86 -29.64 20.28 12.58
N LEU A 87 -29.13 19.28 11.85
CA LEU A 87 -28.46 19.53 10.56
C LEU A 87 -29.36 20.33 9.60
N ASN A 88 -30.67 20.12 9.69
CA ASN A 88 -31.67 20.79 8.87
C ASN A 88 -31.85 22.26 9.25
N ASP A 89 -31.80 22.60 10.53
CA ASP A 89 -31.89 23.99 10.99
C ASP A 89 -30.66 24.80 10.53
N ILE A 90 -29.49 24.17 10.57
CA ILE A 90 -28.23 24.74 10.10
C ILE A 90 -28.27 24.96 8.59
N LEU A 91 -28.80 24.00 7.83
CA LEU A 91 -29.00 24.10 6.38
C LEU A 91 -30.00 25.20 6.02
N ALA A 92 -31.12 25.27 6.72
CA ALA A 92 -32.18 26.24 6.47
C ALA A 92 -31.67 27.68 6.67
N LYS A 93 -30.96 27.95 7.77
CA LYS A 93 -30.35 29.26 8.01
C LYS A 93 -29.25 29.59 7.00
N ARG A 94 -28.38 28.62 6.70
CA ARG A 94 -27.26 28.81 5.76
C ARG A 94 -27.72 29.07 4.31
N ASN A 95 -28.87 28.53 3.92
CA ASN A 95 -29.39 28.65 2.56
C ASN A 95 -30.40 29.82 2.40
N GLN A 96 -30.61 30.66 3.42
CA GLN A 96 -31.46 31.85 3.30
C GLN A 96 -30.94 32.78 2.21
N ARG A 97 -31.84 33.32 1.38
CA ARG A 97 -31.46 34.24 0.31
C ARG A 97 -30.83 35.52 0.89
N PRO A 98 -29.83 36.13 0.22
CA PRO A 98 -29.16 37.33 0.73
C PRO A 98 -30.12 38.48 1.04
N GLU A 99 -31.21 38.60 0.27
CA GLU A 99 -32.28 39.59 0.47
C GLU A 99 -32.93 39.46 1.85
N VAL A 100 -33.27 38.23 2.26
CA VAL A 100 -33.88 37.94 3.56
C VAL A 100 -32.90 38.24 4.70
N ARG A 101 -31.61 37.93 4.51
CA ARG A 101 -30.57 38.24 5.50
C ARG A 101 -30.36 39.75 5.64
N LYS A 102 -30.41 40.48 4.52
CA LYS A 102 -30.26 41.94 4.49
C LYS A 102 -31.45 42.62 5.16
N ALA A 103 -32.67 42.18 4.87
CA ALA A 103 -33.89 42.69 5.51
C ALA A 103 -33.88 42.45 7.03
N GLN A 104 -33.55 41.24 7.49
CA GLN A 104 -33.43 40.94 8.92
C GLN A 104 -32.35 41.79 9.61
N ARG A 105 -31.23 42.05 8.92
CA ARG A 105 -30.16 42.91 9.43
C ARG A 105 -30.61 44.37 9.55
N GLU A 106 -31.24 44.92 8.52
CA GLU A 106 -31.75 46.30 8.53
C GLU A 106 -32.82 46.48 9.60
N GLN A 107 -33.69 45.49 9.78
CA GLN A 107 -34.71 45.49 10.83
C GLN A 107 -34.13 45.42 12.25
N ALA A 108 -32.98 44.79 12.44
CA ALA A 108 -32.29 44.70 13.74
C ALA A 108 -31.40 45.91 14.06
N ILE A 109 -31.07 46.74 13.06
CA ILE A 109 -30.30 47.99 13.22
C ILE A 109 -31.23 49.14 13.63
N ARG A 110 -32.50 49.06 13.22
CA ARG A 110 -33.56 49.98 13.61
C ARG A 110 -34.01 49.73 15.05
#